data_AF-A0A0Q0RWW4-F1
#
_entry.id   AF-A0A0Q0RWW4-F1
#
_cell.length_a   1.000
_cell.length_b   1.000
_cell.length_c   1.000
_cell.angle_alpha   90.00
_cell.angle_beta   90.00
_cell.angle_gamma   90.00
#
_symmetry.space_group_name_H-M   'P 1'
#
loop_
_entity.id
_entity.type
_entity.pdbx_description
1 polymer ?
#
loop_
_entity_poly.entity_id
_entity_poly.type
_entity_poly.pdbx_seq_one_letter_code
_entity_poly.pdbx_strand_id
1 'polypeptide(L)'
;MKDSLSELYPIEFILTCKKCELIVNAIREQSLEPRTSDLYWIFKGKMSHRTLDKHVKELVSQGYLRRFVGNFSGEISFLLLPDQIYIDMMEKDPSRKWEFVKNSEMFVSDCKILYENWEDILSFKCPNCNKKELTPHYEDVVPQEKKYKNRRVKGEINWTCDLCDFTHTTPIRTF
;
A
#
# COMPACT_ATOMS: atom_id res chain seq x y z
N MET A 1 14.69 -4.97 13.20
CA MET A 1 13.40 -5.63 12.91
C MET A 1 13.36 -5.87 11.42
N LYS A 2 12.94 -7.05 10.96
CA LYS A 2 12.59 -7.21 9.55
C LYS A 2 11.23 -6.54 9.43
N ASP A 3 11.20 -5.26 9.06
CA ASP A 3 9.95 -4.59 8.73
C ASP A 3 9.49 -5.20 7.40
N SER A 4 8.77 -6.33 7.45
CA SER A 4 8.20 -6.89 6.23
C SER A 4 7.09 -5.97 5.78
N LEU A 5 7.01 -5.70 4.48
CA LEU A 5 5.92 -4.91 3.92
C LEU A 5 4.56 -5.50 4.29
N SER A 6 4.48 -6.81 4.54
CA SER A 6 3.26 -7.46 5.00
C SER A 6 2.74 -6.99 6.37
N GLU A 7 3.56 -6.37 7.23
CA GLU A 7 3.07 -5.77 8.48
C GLU A 7 2.43 -4.39 8.23
N LEU A 8 2.95 -3.65 7.26
CA LEU A 8 2.51 -2.29 6.90
C LEU A 8 1.33 -2.33 5.91
N TYR A 9 1.38 -3.31 5.01
CA TYR A 9 0.45 -3.62 3.94
C TYR A 9 -0.05 -5.07 4.13
N PRO A 10 -1.00 -5.28 5.07
CA PRO A 10 -1.38 -6.62 5.52
C PRO A 10 -2.25 -7.41 4.54
N ILE A 11 -2.94 -6.73 3.64
CA ILE A 11 -3.82 -7.37 2.67
C ILE A 11 -2.97 -7.92 1.53
N GLU A 12 -3.17 -9.20 1.21
CA GLU A 12 -2.52 -9.81 0.06
C GLU A 12 -2.92 -9.12 -1.23
N PHE A 13 -1.95 -8.95 -2.11
CA PHE A 13 -2.20 -8.40 -3.44
C PHE A 13 -2.94 -9.42 -4.28
N ILE A 14 -4.00 -8.97 -4.96
CA ILE A 14 -4.78 -9.79 -5.89
C ILE A 14 -4.65 -9.16 -7.27
N LEU A 15 -3.93 -9.84 -8.17
CA LEU A 15 -3.67 -9.36 -9.52
C LEU A 15 -4.31 -10.31 -10.54
N THR A 16 -4.68 -9.75 -11.69
CA THR A 16 -5.26 -10.53 -12.80
C THR A 16 -4.28 -11.60 -13.30
N CYS A 17 -2.97 -11.30 -13.33
CA CYS A 17 -1.94 -12.26 -13.68
C CYS A 17 -1.43 -12.98 -12.42
N LYS A 18 -1.70 -14.29 -12.30
CA LYS A 18 -1.31 -15.10 -11.14
C LYS A 18 0.20 -15.22 -10.92
N LYS A 19 1.00 -15.12 -11.97
CA LYS A 19 2.47 -15.08 -11.82
C LYS A 19 2.94 -13.74 -11.27
N CYS A 20 2.36 -12.63 -11.74
CA CYS A 20 2.61 -11.30 -11.19
C CYS A 20 2.19 -11.23 -9.72
N GLU A 21 1.00 -11.76 -9.38
CA GLU A 21 0.48 -11.88 -8.00
C GLU A 21 1.46 -12.61 -7.07
N LEU A 22 1.96 -13.78 -7.50
CA LEU A 22 2.95 -14.55 -6.75
C LEU A 22 4.24 -13.77 -6.51
N ILE A 23 4.71 -13.03 -7.52
CA ILE A 23 5.93 -12.22 -7.41
C ILE A 23 5.73 -11.10 -6.40
N VAL A 24 4.70 -10.26 -6.53
CA VAL A 24 4.52 -9.11 -5.64
C VAL A 24 4.27 -9.53 -4.19
N ASN A 25 3.53 -10.62 -3.95
CA ASN A 25 3.32 -11.12 -2.59
C ASN A 25 4.60 -11.72 -1.98
N ALA A 26 5.45 -12.39 -2.77
CA ALA A 26 6.74 -12.84 -2.27
C ALA A 26 7.65 -11.68 -1.90
N ILE A 27 7.64 -10.58 -2.68
CA ILE A 27 8.36 -9.35 -2.36
C ILE A 27 7.80 -8.74 -1.06
N ARG A 28 6.47 -8.57 -0.97
CA ARG A 28 5.75 -8.08 0.22
C ARG A 28 6.16 -8.79 1.51
N GLU A 29 6.34 -10.10 1.46
CA GLU A 29 6.72 -10.90 2.63
C GLU A 29 8.21 -10.84 2.97
N GLN A 30 9.09 -10.72 1.98
CA GLN A 30 10.50 -11.09 2.15
C GLN A 30 11.48 -9.93 1.98
N SER A 31 11.16 -8.88 1.20
CA SER A 31 12.09 -7.78 0.94
C SER A 31 11.40 -6.53 0.40
N LEU A 32 11.75 -5.36 0.94
CA LEU A 32 11.34 -4.05 0.40
C LEU A 32 11.93 -3.81 -1.01
N GLU A 33 13.17 -4.25 -1.22
CA GLU A 33 13.97 -3.90 -2.40
C GLU A 33 14.79 -5.09 -2.96
N PRO A 34 14.14 -6.16 -3.46
CA PRO A 34 14.86 -7.32 -3.97
C PRO A 34 15.67 -6.97 -5.22
N ARG A 35 16.86 -7.54 -5.31
CA ARG A 35 17.62 -7.58 -6.57
C ARG A 35 17.06 -8.64 -7.50
N THR A 36 17.40 -8.51 -8.77
CA THR A 36 17.06 -9.53 -9.78
C THR A 36 17.55 -10.93 -9.38
N SER A 37 18.76 -11.02 -8.81
CA SER A 37 19.33 -12.28 -8.30
C SER A 37 18.55 -12.87 -7.13
N ASP A 38 18.06 -12.01 -6.22
CA ASP A 38 17.24 -12.44 -5.08
C ASP A 38 15.91 -13.03 -5.58
N LEU A 39 15.28 -12.41 -6.58
CA LEU A 39 14.06 -12.94 -7.21
C LEU A 39 14.30 -14.31 -7.86
N TYR A 40 15.42 -14.50 -8.57
CA TYR A 40 15.76 -15.82 -9.12
C TYR A 40 15.93 -16.88 -8.04
N TRP A 41 16.50 -16.51 -6.90
CA TRP A 41 16.65 -17.43 -5.78
C TRP A 41 15.31 -17.79 -5.14
N ILE A 42 14.45 -16.79 -4.87
CA ILE A 42 13.10 -16.97 -4.31
C ILE A 42 12.24 -17.90 -5.20
N PHE A 43 12.37 -17.78 -6.52
CA PHE A 43 11.55 -18.53 -7.49
C PHE A 43 12.25 -19.74 -8.10
N LYS A 44 13.41 -20.15 -7.56
CA LYS A 44 14.16 -21.32 -8.04
C LYS A 44 13.29 -22.59 -8.00
N GLY A 45 13.16 -23.25 -9.15
CA GLY A 45 12.33 -24.45 -9.30
C GLY A 45 10.82 -24.20 -9.43
N LYS A 46 10.35 -22.96 -9.23
CA LYS A 46 8.94 -22.55 -9.42
C LYS A 46 8.72 -21.84 -10.75
N MET A 47 9.70 -21.06 -11.21
CA MET A 47 9.66 -20.35 -12.49
C MET A 47 11.03 -20.35 -13.17
N SER A 48 11.06 -20.36 -14.50
CA SER A 48 12.29 -20.10 -15.25
C SER A 48 12.69 -18.62 -15.16
N HIS A 49 13.99 -18.30 -15.28
CA HIS A 49 14.45 -16.90 -15.29
C HIS A 49 13.74 -16.08 -16.38
N ARG A 50 13.58 -16.64 -17.59
CA ARG A 50 12.86 -15.98 -18.69
C ARG A 50 11.41 -15.67 -18.34
N THR A 51 10.72 -16.59 -17.65
CA THR A 51 9.33 -16.37 -17.20
C THR A 51 9.29 -15.28 -16.13
N LEU A 52 10.22 -15.30 -15.19
CA LEU A 52 10.31 -14.29 -14.13
C LEU A 52 10.56 -12.89 -14.73
N ASP A 53 11.54 -12.77 -15.62
CA ASP A 53 11.87 -11.51 -16.32
C ASP A 53 10.67 -10.93 -17.08
N LYS A 54 9.89 -11.79 -17.75
CA LYS A 54 8.67 -11.35 -18.45
C LYS A 54 7.70 -10.69 -17.49
N HIS A 55 7.41 -11.33 -16.36
CA HIS A 55 6.41 -10.83 -15.41
C HIS A 55 6.93 -9.67 -14.57
N VAL A 56 8.23 -9.63 -14.25
CA VAL A 56 8.84 -8.45 -13.63
C VAL A 56 8.75 -7.24 -14.56
N LYS A 57 9.00 -7.40 -15.87
CA LYS A 57 8.79 -6.33 -16.85
C LYS A 57 7.33 -5.88 -16.92
N GLU A 58 6.40 -6.81 -16.87
CA GLU A 58 4.96 -6.52 -16.84
C GLU A 58 4.59 -5.70 -15.60
N LEU A 59 5.03 -6.12 -14.41
CA LEU A 59 4.84 -5.39 -13.15
C LEU A 59 5.45 -3.98 -13.17
N VAL A 60 6.62 -3.83 -13.78
CA VAL A 60 7.23 -2.50 -13.98
C VAL A 60 6.38 -1.64 -14.91
N SER A 61 5.87 -2.22 -16.01
CA SER A 61 5.02 -1.47 -16.96
C SER A 61 3.67 -1.06 -16.37
N GLN A 62 3.17 -1.81 -15.39
CA GLN A 62 1.95 -1.51 -14.63
C GLN A 62 2.17 -0.48 -13.52
N GLY A 63 3.42 -0.07 -13.26
CA GLY A 63 3.74 0.85 -12.17
C GLY A 63 3.76 0.20 -10.78
N TYR A 64 3.68 -1.13 -10.67
CA TYR A 64 3.73 -1.83 -9.39
C TYR A 64 5.15 -2.06 -8.88
N LEU A 65 6.13 -2.08 -9.79
CA LEU A 65 7.56 -2.16 -9.47
C LEU A 65 8.30 -0.98 -10.09
N ARG A 66 9.14 -0.31 -9.31
CA ARG A 66 10.10 0.66 -9.81
C ARG A 66 11.47 0.03 -9.93
N ARG A 67 12.00 -0.04 -11.15
CA ARG A 67 13.36 -0.52 -11.43
C ARG A 67 14.38 0.60 -11.19
N PHE A 68 15.46 0.28 -10.49
CA PHE A 68 16.62 1.17 -10.36
C PHE A 68 17.93 0.38 -10.39
N VAL A 69 19.03 1.08 -10.69
CA VAL A 69 20.38 0.49 -10.74
C VAL A 69 21.13 0.97 -9.51
N GLY A 70 21.65 0.04 -8.72
CA GLY A 70 22.43 0.37 -7.53
C GLY A 70 23.71 1.12 -7.92
N ASN A 71 23.89 2.33 -7.37
CA ASN A 71 25.00 3.22 -7.74
C ASN A 71 26.39 2.60 -7.56
N PHE A 72 26.56 1.62 -6.65
CA PHE A 72 27.85 1.01 -6.33
C PHE A 72 28.02 -0.40 -6.87
N SER A 73 26.95 -1.18 -6.97
CA SER A 73 27.01 -2.57 -7.43
C SER A 73 26.72 -2.73 -8.93
N GLY A 74 26.07 -1.74 -9.56
CA GLY A 74 25.53 -1.87 -10.90
C GLY A 74 24.38 -2.88 -11.01
N GLU A 75 23.97 -3.47 -9.88
CA GLU A 75 22.90 -4.46 -9.84
C GLU A 75 21.54 -3.80 -10.05
N ILE A 76 20.63 -4.54 -10.69
CA ILE A 76 19.25 -4.11 -10.89
C ILE A 76 18.43 -4.53 -9.68
N SER A 77 17.88 -3.54 -8.99
CA SER A 77 16.95 -3.69 -7.87
C SER A 77 15.56 -3.18 -8.25
N PHE A 78 14.57 -3.65 -7.49
CA PHE A 78 13.18 -3.27 -7.67
C PHE A 78 12.62 -2.77 -6.35
N LEU A 79 11.93 -1.64 -6.37
CA LEU A 79 11.11 -1.16 -5.26
C LEU A 79 9.66 -1.52 -5.55
N LEU A 80 9.00 -2.21 -4.61
CA LEU A 80 7.56 -2.45 -4.68
C LEU A 80 6.80 -1.17 -4.34
N LEU A 81 5.72 -0.90 -5.07
CA LEU A 81 4.81 0.23 -4.82
C LEU A 81 3.43 -0.33 -4.42
N PRO A 82 3.22 -0.68 -3.14
CA PRO A 82 2.00 -1.33 -2.65
C PRO A 82 0.74 -0.47 -2.81
N ASP A 83 0.90 0.83 -2.63
CA ASP A 83 -0.11 1.88 -2.74
C ASP A 83 -0.80 1.86 -4.11
N GLN A 84 -0.03 1.80 -5.21
CA GLN A 84 -0.61 1.66 -6.54
C GLN A 84 -1.37 0.34 -6.71
N ILE A 85 -0.87 -0.77 -6.15
CA ILE A 85 -1.54 -2.07 -6.22
C ILE A 85 -2.89 -2.04 -5.48
N TYR A 86 -2.93 -1.45 -4.29
CA TYR A 86 -4.15 -1.30 -3.51
C TYR A 86 -5.17 -0.40 -4.21
N ILE A 87 -4.74 0.71 -4.82
CA ILE A 87 -5.61 1.58 -5.62
C ILE A 87 -6.27 0.76 -6.74
N ASP A 88 -5.48 0.06 -7.55
CA ASP A 88 -6.01 -0.77 -8.64
C ASP A 88 -6.95 -1.88 -8.14
N MET A 89 -6.66 -2.48 -6.99
CA MET A 89 -7.54 -3.49 -6.37
C MET A 89 -8.88 -2.87 -5.94
N MET A 90 -8.86 -1.67 -5.37
CA MET A 90 -10.06 -0.95 -4.94
C MET A 90 -10.89 -0.42 -6.12
N GLU A 91 -10.26 -0.07 -7.24
CA GLU A 91 -10.97 0.29 -8.46
C GLU A 91 -11.71 -0.91 -9.06
N LYS A 92 -11.09 -2.10 -9.00
CA LYS A 92 -11.72 -3.35 -9.47
C LYS A 92 -12.83 -3.84 -8.55
N ASP A 93 -12.66 -3.71 -7.25
CA ASP A 93 -13.65 -4.08 -6.25
C ASP A 93 -13.84 -2.98 -5.18
N PRO A 94 -14.70 -1.97 -5.47
CA PRO A 94 -14.95 -0.87 -4.56
C PRO A 94 -15.54 -1.30 -3.21
N SER A 95 -16.14 -2.49 -3.12
CA SER A 95 -16.73 -2.98 -1.86
C SER A 95 -15.67 -3.23 -0.78
N ARG A 96 -14.41 -3.42 -1.19
CA ARG A 96 -13.29 -3.69 -0.29
C ARG A 96 -12.60 -2.43 0.21
N LYS A 97 -12.92 -1.23 -0.30
CA LYS A 97 -12.25 0.02 0.11
C LYS A 97 -12.18 0.19 1.64
N TRP A 98 -13.27 -0.10 2.34
CA TRP A 98 -13.30 -0.04 3.80
C TRP A 98 -12.33 -1.02 4.47
N GLU A 99 -12.17 -2.23 3.92
CA GLU A 99 -11.20 -3.21 4.40
C GLU A 99 -9.77 -2.66 4.31
N PHE A 100 -9.41 -2.01 3.21
CA PHE A 100 -8.08 -1.41 3.03
C PHE A 100 -7.84 -0.27 4.00
N VAL A 101 -8.78 0.68 4.09
CA VAL A 101 -8.68 1.83 5.00
C VAL A 101 -8.55 1.38 6.46
N LYS A 102 -9.41 0.45 6.89
CA LYS A 102 -9.44 -0.04 8.27
C LYS A 102 -8.16 -0.78 8.67
N ASN A 103 -7.59 -1.57 7.76
CA ASN A 103 -6.51 -2.50 8.10
C ASN A 103 -5.11 -1.98 7.73
N SER A 104 -4.97 -0.90 6.96
CA SER A 104 -3.67 -0.40 6.53
C SER A 104 -3.51 1.10 6.76
N GLU A 105 -3.08 1.47 7.98
CA GLU A 105 -2.74 2.86 8.33
C GLU A 105 -1.67 3.43 7.37
N MET A 106 -0.72 2.60 6.95
CA MET A 106 0.35 3.00 6.03
C MET A 106 -0.21 3.42 4.67
N PHE A 107 -1.07 2.60 4.08
CA PHE A 107 -1.70 2.91 2.80
C PHE A 107 -2.46 4.24 2.85
N VAL A 108 -3.24 4.46 3.91
CA VAL A 108 -4.00 5.70 4.13
C VAL A 108 -3.06 6.92 4.22
N SER A 109 -1.96 6.78 4.97
CA SER A 109 -0.93 7.82 5.10
C SER A 109 -0.24 8.11 3.76
N ASP A 110 0.18 7.08 3.04
CA ASP A 110 0.86 7.20 1.75
C ASP A 110 -0.06 7.82 0.69
N CYS A 111 -1.34 7.45 0.66
CA CYS A 111 -2.33 8.13 -0.18
C CYS A 111 -2.34 9.63 0.05
N LYS A 112 -2.46 10.08 1.30
CA LYS A 112 -2.51 11.51 1.64
C LYS A 112 -1.24 12.27 1.28
N ILE A 113 -0.08 11.61 1.38
CA ILE A 113 1.24 12.21 1.16
C ILE A 113 1.57 12.26 -0.34
N LEU A 114 1.24 11.22 -1.09
CA LEU A 114 1.74 11.00 -2.45
C LEU A 114 0.74 11.38 -3.54
N TYR A 115 -0.56 11.41 -3.25
CA TYR A 115 -1.61 11.59 -4.26
C TYR A 115 -2.42 12.86 -4.00
N GLU A 116 -2.57 13.70 -5.03
CA GLU A 116 -3.36 14.94 -4.93
C GLU A 116 -4.86 14.65 -4.75
N ASN A 117 -5.37 13.61 -5.40
CA ASN A 117 -6.77 13.15 -5.35
C ASN A 117 -7.04 12.11 -4.25
N TRP A 118 -6.27 12.14 -3.16
CA TRP A 118 -6.36 11.16 -2.07
C TRP A 118 -7.76 11.04 -1.45
N GLU A 119 -8.54 12.13 -1.41
CA GLU A 119 -9.91 12.13 -0.88
C GLU A 119 -10.81 11.19 -1.69
N ASP A 120 -10.70 11.22 -3.01
CA ASP A 120 -11.49 10.35 -3.91
C ASP A 120 -11.05 8.89 -3.80
N ILE A 121 -9.73 8.65 -3.71
CA ILE A 121 -9.16 7.31 -3.57
C ILE A 121 -9.74 6.65 -2.31
N LEU A 122 -9.70 7.38 -1.19
CA LEU A 122 -10.08 6.89 0.13
C LEU A 122 -11.57 7.10 0.48
N SER A 123 -12.38 7.58 -0.45
CA SER A 123 -13.84 7.64 -0.27
C SER A 123 -14.49 6.26 -0.42
N PHE A 124 -15.41 5.91 0.48
CA PHE A 124 -16.14 4.65 0.45
C PHE A 124 -17.57 4.76 0.98
N LYS A 125 -18.46 3.85 0.56
CA LYS A 125 -19.81 3.74 1.14
C LYS A 125 -19.75 3.35 2.61
N CYS A 126 -20.49 4.09 3.45
CA CYS A 126 -20.55 3.84 4.88
C CYS A 126 -20.86 2.36 5.19
N PRO A 127 -19.98 1.64 5.90
CA PRO A 127 -20.12 0.20 6.10
C PRO A 127 -21.29 -0.18 7.02
N ASN A 128 -21.79 0.78 7.82
CA ASN A 128 -22.93 0.55 8.71
C ASN A 128 -24.26 0.70 7.97
N CYS A 129 -24.47 1.81 7.27
CA CYS A 129 -25.78 2.12 6.68
C CYS A 129 -25.86 1.86 5.17
N ASN A 130 -24.73 1.75 4.46
CA ASN A 130 -24.62 1.60 3.00
C ASN A 130 -25.35 2.66 2.15
N LYS A 131 -25.81 3.76 2.77
CA LYS A 131 -26.63 4.80 2.13
C LYS A 131 -25.84 6.02 1.68
N LYS A 132 -24.71 6.30 2.34
CA LYS A 132 -23.91 7.51 2.11
C LYS A 132 -22.47 7.15 1.74
N GLU A 133 -21.93 7.87 0.76
CA GLU A 133 -20.49 7.88 0.48
C GLU A 133 -19.78 8.76 1.52
N LEU A 134 -18.76 8.20 2.18
CA LEU A 134 -17.96 8.90 3.16
C LEU A 134 -16.68 9.40 2.51
N THR A 135 -16.55 10.72 2.41
CA THR A 135 -15.32 11.38 1.99
C THR A 135 -14.47 11.68 3.22
N PRO A 136 -13.18 11.35 3.22
CA PRO A 136 -12.30 11.66 4.33
C PRO A 136 -12.06 13.17 4.45
N HIS A 137 -11.74 13.61 5.67
CA HIS A 137 -11.21 14.94 5.94
C HIS A 137 -9.92 14.84 6.74
N TYR A 138 -8.94 15.67 6.41
CA TYR A 138 -7.67 15.73 7.12
C TYR A 138 -7.67 16.84 8.16
N GLU A 139 -7.23 16.53 9.37
CA GLU A 139 -7.06 17.48 10.46
C GLU A 139 -5.61 17.48 10.95
N ASP A 140 -4.99 18.66 11.00
CA ASP A 140 -3.67 18.83 11.59
C ASP A 140 -3.74 18.66 13.11
N VAL A 141 -2.94 17.74 13.64
CA VAL A 141 -2.80 17.57 15.09
C VAL A 141 -1.64 18.44 15.53
N VAL A 142 -1.94 19.64 16.02
CA VAL A 142 -0.93 20.50 16.64
C VAL A 142 -0.38 19.80 17.89
N PRO A 143 0.92 19.44 17.95
CA PRO A 143 1.45 18.72 19.09
C PRO A 143 1.35 19.59 20.34
N GLN A 144 0.50 19.22 21.31
CA GLN A 144 0.63 19.79 22.65
C GLN A 144 1.98 19.35 23.23
N GLU A 145 2.84 20.34 23.50
CA GLU A 145 4.30 20.24 23.72
C GLU A 145 4.82 19.25 24.79
N LYS A 146 4.01 18.43 25.44
CA LYS A 146 4.46 17.72 26.66
C LYS A 146 4.14 16.22 26.80
N LYS A 147 3.51 15.51 25.85
CA LYS A 147 3.08 14.12 26.14
C LYS A 147 3.45 12.96 25.22
N TYR A 148 4.03 13.16 24.03
CA TYR A 148 4.30 12.02 23.14
C TYR A 148 5.77 11.92 22.75
N LYS A 149 6.52 11.13 23.54
CA LYS A 149 7.88 10.68 23.19
C LYS A 149 7.91 9.59 22.10
N ASN A 150 6.76 9.13 21.62
CA ASN A 150 6.66 8.03 20.66
C ASN A 150 5.84 8.47 19.43
N ARG A 151 6.52 8.58 18.28
CA ARG A 151 5.99 8.85 16.92
C ARG A 151 5.33 10.22 16.76
N ARG A 152 5.92 11.08 15.90
CA ARG A 152 5.37 12.40 15.56
C ARG A 152 4.14 12.20 14.67
N VAL A 153 2.97 12.02 15.28
CA VAL A 153 1.69 12.14 14.57
C VAL A 153 1.62 13.56 14.03
N LYS A 154 1.45 13.71 12.72
CA LYS A 154 1.34 15.04 12.07
C LYS A 154 -0.11 15.50 11.95
N GLY A 155 -1.02 14.55 11.82
CA GLY A 155 -2.44 14.79 11.71
C GLY A 155 -3.20 13.48 11.71
N GLU A 156 -4.49 13.57 11.40
CA GLU A 156 -5.38 12.43 11.31
C GLU A 156 -6.35 12.60 10.15
N ILE A 157 -6.82 11.47 9.62
CA ILE A 157 -7.85 11.42 8.58
C ILE A 157 -9.11 10.86 9.20
N ASN A 158 -10.22 11.58 9.05
CA ASN A 158 -11.49 11.31 9.69
C ASN A 158 -12.56 10.99 8.63
N TRP A 159 -13.37 9.95 8.90
CA TRP A 159 -14.59 9.62 8.15
C TRP A 159 -15.76 9.60 9.12
N THR A 160 -16.81 10.37 8.83
CA THR A 160 -18.01 10.46 9.67
C THR A 160 -19.26 10.33 8.82
N CYS A 161 -20.18 9.45 9.22
CA CYS A 161 -21.50 9.35 8.62
C CYS A 161 -22.49 10.24 9.40
N ASP A 162 -23.30 11.02 8.69
CA ASP A 162 -24.38 11.84 9.29
C ASP A 162 -25.73 11.10 9.35
N LEU A 163 -25.83 9.92 8.73
CA LEU A 163 -27.04 9.09 8.72
C LEU A 163 -27.02 7.97 9.78
N CYS A 164 -25.88 7.72 10.42
CA CYS A 164 -25.72 6.74 11.50
C CYS A 164 -24.48 7.06 12.34
N ASP A 165 -24.31 6.38 13.48
CA ASP A 165 -23.20 6.64 14.43
C ASP A 165 -21.83 6.07 13.98
N PHE A 166 -21.56 6.02 12.67
CA PHE A 166 -20.28 5.54 12.16
C PHE A 166 -19.25 6.66 12.15
N THR A 167 -18.13 6.43 12.84
CA THR A 167 -16.92 7.26 12.76
C THR A 167 -15.69 6.37 12.64
N HIS A 168 -14.70 6.83 11.89
CA HIS A 168 -13.38 6.22 11.81
C HIS A 168 -12.30 7.30 11.72
N THR A 169 -11.18 7.06 12.40
CA THR A 169 -10.02 7.95 12.40
C THR A 169 -8.77 7.13 12.17
N THR A 170 -7.93 7.57 11.25
CA THR A 170 -6.61 6.99 10.99
C THR A 170 -5.52 8.04 11.23
N PRO A 171 -4.54 7.79 12.11
CA PRO A 171 -3.46 8.75 12.34
C PRO A 171 -2.47 8.77 11.18
N ILE A 172 -2.01 9.97 10.78
CA ILE A 172 -0.91 10.15 9.83
C ILE A 172 0.39 10.23 10.61
N ARG A 173 1.28 9.27 10.34
CA ARG A 173 2.61 9.22 10.95
C ARG A 173 3.66 9.44 9.86
N THR A 174 4.60 10.32 10.13
CA THR A 174 5.83 10.39 9.34
C THR A 174 6.92 9.59 10.03
N PHE A 175 7.56 8.72 9.27
CA PHE A 175 8.72 7.94 9.68
C PHE A 175 9.99 8.79 9.65
#